data_AF-A0A7M5XFH7-F1
#
_entry.id   AF-A0A7M5XFH7-F1
#
_cell.length_a   1.000
_cell.length_b   1.000
_cell.length_c   1.000
_cell.angle_alpha   90.00
_cell.angle_beta   90.00
_cell.angle_gamma   90.00
#
_symmetry.space_group_name_H-M   'P 1'
#
loop_
_entity.id
_entity.type
_entity.pdbx_description
1 polymer ?
#
loop_
_entity_poly.entity_id
_entity_poly.type
_entity_poly.pdbx_seq_one_letter_code
_entity_poly.pdbx_strand_id
1 'polypeptide(L)'
;MVSMMQQQRPQQQKYYIRKSLVSVEEDEYNEFKGHRNFSVEELPPWCFHRNSDRRSRKAASRALNAFLNSGRGGTVYLGIIDEGVVKGFYLTEYQKDHVTLSLEDLFSRYQPPVTPEKYEVRFVPIFGPSEERDFSCMERTIDKQTISNHLKAHLLRTHDFCWCDKDLAQRIEDGEKQRDYVVEVHVFPQRPSFKMNASGEYKAELSTVYVNEENKCYFRKSACCAVYSTDDIIELTKHQVCEVYTPIIDRLRGEIERLAYDSDD
;
A
#
# COMPACT_ATOMS: atom_id res chain seq x y z
N MET A 1 40.30 13.04 -21.19
CA MET A 1 38.86 12.71 -21.02
C MET A 1 38.77 11.48 -20.14
N VAL A 2 38.65 11.66 -18.82
CA VAL A 2 38.46 10.55 -17.87
C VAL A 2 37.02 10.63 -17.40
N SER A 3 36.21 9.66 -17.84
CA SER A 3 34.80 9.52 -17.51
C SER A 3 34.67 9.10 -16.04
N MET A 4 34.07 9.96 -15.21
CA MET A 4 33.73 9.63 -13.83
C MET A 4 32.56 8.65 -13.82
N MET A 5 32.85 7.38 -13.53
CA MET A 5 31.86 6.41 -13.10
C MET A 5 31.26 6.87 -11.77
N GLN A 6 29.98 7.26 -11.77
CA GLN A 6 29.21 7.45 -10.56
C GLN A 6 29.06 6.09 -9.87
N GLN A 7 29.80 5.90 -8.77
CA GLN A 7 29.61 4.77 -7.86
C GLN A 7 28.22 4.89 -7.23
N GLN A 8 27.30 4.01 -7.63
CA GLN A 8 26.04 3.81 -6.93
C GLN A 8 26.35 3.27 -5.53
N ARG A 9 25.95 4.01 -4.48
CA ARG A 9 26.06 3.55 -3.09
C ARG A 9 25.23 2.27 -2.93
N PRO A 10 25.73 1.22 -2.26
CA PRO A 10 24.90 0.05 -1.96
C PRO A 10 23.73 0.50 -1.08
N GLN A 11 22.50 0.30 -1.56
CA GLN A 11 21.31 0.53 -0.75
C GLN A 11 21.38 -0.40 0.46
N GLN A 12 21.44 0.15 1.67
CA GLN A 12 21.31 -0.65 2.88
C GLN A 12 19.95 -1.37 2.84
N GLN A 13 19.99 -2.69 2.83
CA GLN A 13 18.78 -3.50 2.77
C GLN A 13 17.97 -3.31 4.06
N LYS A 14 16.73 -2.85 3.92
CA LYS A 14 15.82 -2.59 5.04
C LYS A 14 15.53 -3.89 5.79
N TYR A 15 15.47 -3.83 7.12
CA TYR A 15 15.13 -4.96 7.98
C TYR A 15 14.46 -4.46 9.28
N TYR A 16 13.79 -5.36 9.99
CA TYR A 16 13.20 -5.11 11.31
C TYR A 16 13.81 -6.01 12.39
N ILE A 17 13.66 -5.65 13.66
CA ILE A 17 14.11 -6.46 14.80
C ILE A 17 12.89 -7.01 15.53
N ARG A 18 12.85 -8.32 15.78
CA ARG A 18 11.72 -8.98 16.43
C ARG A 18 11.52 -8.40 17.84
N LYS A 19 10.26 -8.09 18.20
CA LYS A 19 9.85 -7.50 19.50
C LYS A 19 10.44 -6.11 19.78
N SER A 20 11.02 -5.42 18.81
CA SER A 20 11.42 -4.02 18.97
C SER A 20 10.28 -3.09 18.60
N LEU A 21 10.31 -1.86 19.15
CA LEU A 21 9.50 -0.76 18.65
C LEU A 21 10.04 -0.30 17.29
N VAL A 22 9.14 0.03 16.37
CA VAL A 22 9.52 0.70 15.12
C VAL A 22 9.75 2.19 15.36
N SER A 23 10.52 2.82 14.47
CA SER A 23 10.85 4.25 14.55
C SER A 23 9.77 5.17 13.98
N VAL A 24 8.68 4.60 13.48
CA VAL A 24 7.54 5.33 12.90
C VAL A 24 6.33 5.11 13.81
N GLU A 25 5.43 6.08 13.83
CA GLU A 25 4.16 5.99 14.56
C GLU A 25 3.00 5.90 13.57
N GLU A 26 1.83 5.44 14.02
CA GLU A 26 0.62 5.54 13.19
C GLU A 26 0.22 7.00 13.01
N ASP A 27 0.12 7.43 11.75
CA ASP A 27 -0.13 8.82 11.40
C ASP A 27 -0.86 8.92 10.06
N GLU A 28 -0.77 10.06 9.39
CA GLU A 28 -1.38 10.26 8.08
C GLU A 28 -0.76 9.42 6.96
N TYR A 29 0.44 8.88 7.15
CA TYR A 29 1.19 8.14 6.12
C TYR A 29 1.46 6.70 6.51
N ASN A 30 1.26 6.33 7.78
CA ASN A 30 1.59 5.01 8.31
C ASN A 30 0.38 4.40 9.02
N GLU A 31 0.07 3.14 8.71
CA GLU A 31 -0.97 2.34 9.37
C GLU A 31 -0.39 0.98 9.77
N PHE A 32 -0.62 0.55 11.01
CA PHE A 32 -0.20 -0.76 11.50
C PHE A 32 -1.36 -1.74 11.52
N LYS A 33 -1.04 -3.00 11.20
CA LYS A 33 -1.95 -4.14 11.30
C LYS A 33 -1.19 -5.34 11.81
N GLY A 34 -1.57 -5.86 12.97
CA GLY A 34 -0.99 -7.08 13.53
C GLY A 34 -1.39 -8.38 12.79
N HIS A 35 -2.11 -8.28 11.67
CA HIS A 35 -2.66 -9.40 10.89
C HIS A 35 -2.45 -9.19 9.39
N ARG A 36 -2.60 -10.26 8.61
CA ARG A 36 -2.44 -10.25 7.14
C ARG A 36 -3.74 -10.13 6.34
N ASN A 37 -4.87 -9.89 7.02
CA ASN A 37 -6.19 -9.84 6.35
C ASN A 37 -6.39 -8.53 5.57
N PHE A 38 -6.51 -8.64 4.24
CA PHE A 38 -6.70 -7.52 3.34
C PHE A 38 -8.17 -7.12 3.21
N SER A 39 -9.04 -8.10 2.96
CA SER A 39 -10.46 -7.91 2.72
C SER A 39 -11.32 -8.27 3.93
N VAL A 40 -12.59 -7.85 3.92
CA VAL A 40 -13.53 -8.13 5.01
C VAL A 40 -13.88 -9.62 5.10
N GLU A 41 -13.91 -10.31 3.97
CA GLU A 41 -14.24 -11.74 3.85
C GLU A 41 -13.17 -12.65 4.47
N GLU A 42 -11.93 -12.15 4.56
CA GLU A 42 -10.83 -12.83 5.23
C GLU A 42 -10.88 -12.69 6.77
N LEU A 43 -11.72 -11.80 7.30
CA LEU A 43 -11.82 -11.61 8.74
C LEU A 43 -12.63 -12.75 9.37
N PRO A 44 -12.06 -13.48 10.33
CA PRO A 44 -12.80 -14.57 10.95
C PRO A 44 -14.05 -14.14 11.73
N PRO A 45 -15.09 -14.98 11.82
CA PRO A 45 -16.32 -14.66 12.56
C PRO A 45 -16.10 -14.38 14.06
N TRP A 46 -15.04 -14.91 14.67
CA TRP A 46 -14.72 -14.67 16.07
C TRP A 46 -14.13 -13.27 16.34
N CYS A 47 -13.93 -12.45 15.31
CA CYS A 47 -13.54 -11.05 15.48
C CYS A 47 -14.70 -10.15 15.86
N PHE A 48 -15.94 -10.64 15.74
CA PHE A 48 -17.13 -9.91 16.13
C PHE A 48 -17.32 -10.00 17.64
N HIS A 49 -17.45 -8.83 18.29
CA HIS A 49 -17.84 -8.80 19.68
C HIS A 49 -19.29 -9.24 19.80
N ARG A 50 -19.57 -10.28 20.60
CA ARG A 50 -20.95 -10.74 20.85
C ARG A 50 -21.81 -9.55 21.26
N ASN A 51 -22.94 -9.37 20.57
CA ASN A 51 -23.94 -8.30 20.79
C ASN A 51 -23.52 -6.88 20.36
N SER A 52 -22.49 -6.72 19.53
CA SER A 52 -22.22 -5.44 18.88
C SER A 52 -21.71 -5.63 17.46
N ASP A 53 -21.97 -4.66 16.58
CA ASP A 53 -21.37 -4.63 15.24
C ASP A 53 -19.88 -4.19 15.26
N ARG A 54 -19.27 -4.16 16.45
CA ARG A 54 -17.85 -3.82 16.62
C ARG A 54 -17.00 -5.05 16.37
N ARG A 55 -15.95 -4.86 15.57
CA ARG A 55 -14.93 -5.86 15.31
C ARG A 55 -13.67 -5.52 16.10
N SER A 56 -13.02 -6.54 16.65
CA SER A 56 -11.72 -6.40 17.33
C SER A 56 -10.58 -6.05 16.37
N ARG A 57 -10.76 -6.31 15.07
CA ARG A 57 -9.82 -5.93 14.00
C ARG A 57 -10.56 -5.50 12.74
N LYS A 58 -9.91 -4.62 11.97
CA LYS A 58 -10.42 -4.06 10.72
C LYS A 58 -9.51 -4.50 9.56
N ALA A 59 -10.11 -4.85 8.44
CA ALA A 59 -9.38 -5.24 7.23
C ALA A 59 -8.48 -4.10 6.73
N ALA A 60 -7.32 -4.45 6.14
CA ALA A 60 -6.37 -3.46 5.64
C ALA A 60 -6.93 -2.64 4.46
N SER A 61 -7.91 -3.17 3.73
CA SER A 61 -8.64 -2.50 2.65
C SER A 61 -9.01 -1.05 2.98
N ARG A 62 -9.54 -0.82 4.19
CA ARG A 62 -9.99 0.52 4.62
C ARG A 62 -8.87 1.56 4.59
N ALA A 63 -7.69 1.19 5.10
CA ALA A 63 -6.53 2.07 5.12
C ALA A 63 -5.93 2.26 3.72
N LEU A 64 -5.88 1.18 2.93
CA LEU A 64 -5.41 1.24 1.54
C LEU A 64 -6.31 2.17 0.69
N ASN A 65 -7.62 2.05 0.82
CA ASN A 65 -8.58 2.93 0.15
C ASN A 65 -8.43 4.39 0.60
N ALA A 66 -8.24 4.61 1.90
CA ALA A 66 -7.97 5.93 2.47
C ALA A 66 -6.70 6.58 1.90
N PHE A 67 -5.59 5.84 1.80
CA PHE A 67 -4.33 6.36 1.25
C PHE A 67 -4.42 6.67 -0.24
N LEU A 68 -5.13 5.83 -1.01
CA LEU A 68 -5.36 6.07 -2.44
C LEU A 68 -6.17 7.35 -2.66
N ASN A 69 -7.23 7.55 -1.88
CA ASN A 69 -8.16 8.67 -2.05
C ASN A 69 -7.62 10.01 -1.54
N SER A 70 -6.80 10.01 -0.49
CA SER A 70 -6.20 11.24 0.04
C SER A 70 -5.12 11.84 -0.87
N GLY A 71 -4.66 11.12 -1.91
CA GLY A 71 -3.64 11.59 -2.87
C GLY A 71 -2.22 11.72 -2.30
N ARG A 72 -2.06 11.64 -0.98
CA ARG A 72 -0.78 11.71 -0.27
C ARG A 72 -0.01 10.38 -0.27
N GLY A 73 -0.67 9.28 -0.60
CA GLY A 73 -0.12 7.94 -0.46
C GLY A 73 0.05 7.55 1.01
N GLY A 74 0.82 6.49 1.25
CA GLY A 74 1.07 5.98 2.60
C GLY A 74 1.57 4.54 2.58
N THR A 75 1.82 3.98 3.75
CA THR A 75 2.30 2.61 3.92
C THR A 75 1.45 1.90 4.97
N VAL A 76 0.89 0.75 4.60
CA VAL A 76 0.28 -0.19 5.55
C VAL A 76 1.31 -1.25 5.91
N TYR A 77 1.59 -1.41 7.19
CA TYR A 77 2.51 -2.40 7.72
C TYR A 77 1.74 -3.58 8.31
N LEU A 78 1.84 -4.75 7.68
CA LEU A 78 1.28 -5.99 8.20
C LEU A 78 2.37 -6.71 9.01
N GLY A 79 2.03 -7.07 10.24
CA GLY A 79 2.95 -7.72 11.19
C GLY A 79 3.53 -6.76 12.23
N ILE A 80 3.06 -5.51 12.27
CA ILE A 80 3.32 -4.56 13.36
C ILE A 80 1.99 -4.39 14.11
N ILE A 81 2.03 -4.54 15.44
CA ILE A 81 0.83 -4.34 16.28
C ILE A 81 0.62 -2.85 16.56
N ASP A 82 -0.57 -2.48 17.04
CA ASP A 82 -1.00 -1.09 17.24
C ASP A 82 -0.04 -0.30 18.17
N GLU A 83 0.67 -0.98 19.09
CA GLU A 83 1.70 -0.39 19.94
C GLU A 83 3.04 -0.11 19.21
N GLY A 84 3.14 -0.36 17.91
CA GLY A 84 4.35 -0.19 17.12
C GLY A 84 5.40 -1.29 17.32
N VAL A 85 5.03 -2.43 17.90
CA VAL A 85 5.96 -3.56 18.15
C VAL A 85 5.98 -4.51 16.95
N VAL A 86 7.18 -4.87 16.49
CA VAL A 86 7.38 -5.82 15.40
C VAL A 86 7.07 -7.25 15.86
N LYS A 87 6.02 -7.84 15.29
CA LYS A 87 5.65 -9.25 15.48
C LYS A 87 6.08 -10.11 14.29
N GLY A 88 5.76 -9.66 13.08
CA GLY A 88 6.03 -10.36 11.83
C GLY A 88 5.15 -11.58 11.56
N PHE A 89 5.41 -12.19 10.40
CA PHE A 89 4.85 -13.48 10.00
C PHE A 89 5.93 -14.37 9.40
N TYR A 90 5.86 -15.67 9.68
CA TYR A 90 6.58 -16.67 8.91
C TYR A 90 6.00 -16.73 7.51
N LEU A 91 6.79 -16.33 6.50
CA LEU A 91 6.35 -16.35 5.10
C LEU A 91 7.32 -17.21 4.28
N THR A 92 6.83 -18.36 3.82
CA THR A 92 7.43 -19.08 2.70
C THR A 92 7.20 -18.31 1.40
N GLU A 93 7.86 -18.71 0.31
CA GLU A 93 7.62 -18.09 -1.01
C GLU A 93 6.15 -18.21 -1.44
N TYR A 94 5.52 -19.38 -1.23
CA TYR A 94 4.08 -19.56 -1.49
C TYR A 94 3.20 -18.64 -0.64
N GLN A 95 3.63 -18.30 0.58
CA GLN A 95 2.89 -17.34 1.42
C GLN A 95 3.07 -15.90 0.92
N LYS A 96 4.23 -15.55 0.37
CA LYS A 96 4.44 -14.26 -0.29
C LYS A 96 3.55 -14.13 -1.53
N ASP A 97 3.46 -15.19 -2.33
CA ASP A 97 2.55 -15.25 -3.48
C ASP A 97 1.09 -15.10 -3.05
N HIS A 98 0.67 -15.81 -2.01
CA HIS A 98 -0.67 -15.66 -1.43
C HIS A 98 -0.97 -14.19 -1.09
N VAL A 99 -0.06 -13.52 -0.38
CA VAL A 99 -0.20 -12.12 0.04
C VAL A 99 -0.33 -11.20 -1.17
N THR A 100 0.53 -11.36 -2.18
CA THR A 100 0.50 -10.56 -3.41
C THR A 100 -0.81 -10.76 -4.16
N LEU A 101 -1.23 -12.02 -4.38
CA LEU A 101 -2.48 -12.35 -5.06
C LEU A 101 -3.72 -11.85 -4.30
N SER A 102 -3.69 -11.89 -2.97
CA SER A 102 -4.80 -11.36 -2.15
C SER A 102 -4.95 -9.85 -2.30
N LEU A 103 -3.83 -9.13 -2.39
CA LEU A 103 -3.86 -7.68 -2.60
C LEU A 103 -4.33 -7.33 -4.01
N GLU A 104 -3.84 -8.03 -5.03
CA GLU A 104 -4.28 -7.86 -6.43
C GLU A 104 -5.78 -8.14 -6.57
N ASP A 105 -6.27 -9.23 -5.95
CA ASP A 105 -7.68 -9.55 -5.90
C ASP A 105 -8.51 -8.45 -5.24
N LEU A 106 -8.07 -7.93 -4.09
CA LEU A 106 -8.72 -6.82 -3.42
C LEU A 106 -8.81 -5.58 -4.33
N PHE A 107 -7.69 -5.18 -4.93
CA PHE A 107 -7.60 -4.00 -5.77
C PHE A 107 -8.33 -4.13 -7.10
N SER A 108 -8.49 -5.34 -7.63
CA SER A 108 -9.33 -5.60 -8.80
C SER A 108 -10.81 -5.34 -8.54
N ARG A 109 -11.24 -5.42 -7.27
CA ARG A 109 -12.64 -5.20 -6.84
C ARG A 109 -12.95 -3.78 -6.42
N TYR A 110 -11.94 -2.91 -6.34
CA TYR A 110 -12.17 -1.49 -6.14
C TYR A 110 -12.84 -0.91 -7.38
N GLN A 111 -13.55 0.20 -7.20
CA GLN A 111 -14.19 0.92 -8.28
C GLN A 111 -13.64 2.36 -8.33
N PRO A 112 -12.84 2.70 -9.35
CA PRO A 112 -12.30 1.81 -10.40
C PRO A 112 -11.24 0.83 -9.87
N PRO A 113 -10.88 -0.23 -10.62
CA PRO A 113 -9.78 -1.12 -10.23
C PRO A 113 -8.46 -0.37 -10.09
N VAL A 114 -7.68 -0.70 -9.06
CA VAL A 114 -6.37 -0.06 -8.83
C VAL A 114 -5.30 -0.74 -9.68
N THR A 115 -4.54 0.04 -10.43
CA THR A 115 -3.45 -0.48 -11.27
C THR A 115 -2.18 -0.74 -10.45
N PRO A 116 -1.33 -1.71 -10.84
CA PRO A 116 -0.06 -2.01 -10.15
C PRO A 116 0.90 -0.82 -10.05
N GLU A 117 0.80 0.15 -10.95
CA GLU A 117 1.61 1.39 -10.93
C GLU A 117 1.32 2.29 -9.71
N LYS A 118 0.25 2.03 -8.97
CA LYS A 118 -0.21 2.85 -7.84
C LYS A 118 0.24 2.33 -6.48
N TYR A 119 0.86 1.15 -6.43
CA TYR A 119 1.34 0.58 -5.18
C TYR A 119 2.55 -0.33 -5.37
N GLU A 120 3.21 -0.68 -4.27
CA GLU A 120 4.30 -1.64 -4.21
C GLU A 120 4.16 -2.49 -2.94
N VAL A 121 4.42 -3.79 -3.05
CA VAL A 121 4.48 -4.72 -1.91
C VAL A 121 5.93 -5.08 -1.64
N ARG A 122 6.38 -4.88 -0.40
CA ARG A 122 7.72 -5.26 0.05
C ARG A 122 7.66 -6.25 1.20
N PHE A 123 8.45 -7.31 1.11
CA PHE A 123 8.64 -8.29 2.17
C PHE A 123 9.95 -8.00 2.91
N VAL A 124 9.86 -7.31 4.03
CA VAL A 124 11.04 -6.84 4.78
C VAL A 124 11.40 -7.85 5.86
N PRO A 125 12.62 -8.44 5.84
CA PRO A 125 12.98 -9.50 6.78
C PRO A 125 13.09 -8.98 8.22
N ILE A 126 12.75 -9.85 9.17
CA ILE A 126 12.91 -9.63 10.60
C ILE A 126 14.05 -10.50 11.12
N PHE A 127 14.93 -9.89 11.92
CA PHE A 127 16.03 -10.56 12.61
C PHE A 127 15.81 -10.59 14.13
N GLY A 128 16.38 -11.58 14.79
CA GLY A 128 16.55 -11.54 16.25
C GLY A 128 17.52 -10.43 16.68
N PRO A 129 17.42 -9.90 17.92
CA PRO A 129 18.32 -8.86 18.42
C PRO A 129 19.81 -9.23 18.37
N SER A 130 20.11 -10.53 18.45
CA SER A 130 21.46 -11.09 18.47
C SER A 130 21.73 -12.03 17.29
N GLU A 131 20.86 -12.03 16.27
CA GLU A 131 21.04 -12.86 15.08
C GLU A 131 21.96 -12.16 14.09
N GLU A 132 22.91 -12.90 13.52
CA GLU A 132 23.72 -12.39 12.41
C GLU A 132 22.81 -12.07 11.22
N ARG A 133 23.04 -10.91 10.61
CA ARG A 133 22.23 -10.38 9.52
C ARG A 133 22.58 -11.07 8.22
N ASP A 134 22.27 -12.35 8.16
CA ASP A 134 22.50 -13.16 6.99
C ASP A 134 21.30 -13.07 6.06
N PHE A 135 21.42 -12.37 4.93
CA PHE A 135 20.35 -12.25 3.92
C PHE A 135 20.29 -13.45 2.96
N SER A 136 21.18 -14.45 3.10
CA SER A 136 21.35 -15.56 2.16
C SER A 136 20.16 -16.53 2.05
N CYS A 137 19.26 -16.56 3.04
CA CYS A 137 18.10 -17.46 3.00
C CYS A 137 17.04 -17.09 1.94
N MET A 138 17.29 -16.06 1.14
CA MET A 138 16.34 -15.52 0.15
C MET A 138 16.36 -16.24 -1.20
N GLU A 139 17.36 -17.06 -1.50
CA GLU A 139 17.49 -17.70 -2.82
C GLU A 139 17.45 -19.23 -2.66
N ARG A 140 16.26 -19.84 -2.84
CA ARG A 140 16.17 -21.28 -3.13
C ARG A 140 16.32 -21.50 -4.63
N THR A 141 17.05 -22.54 -4.99
CA THR A 141 17.17 -22.98 -6.39
C THR A 141 15.81 -23.51 -6.85
N ILE A 142 15.22 -22.85 -7.83
CA ILE A 142 13.88 -23.17 -8.33
C ILE A 142 13.94 -24.49 -9.11
N ASP A 143 13.38 -25.57 -8.56
CA ASP A 143 13.16 -26.82 -9.29
C ASP A 143 11.79 -26.84 -10.00
N LYS A 144 11.58 -27.80 -10.91
CA LYS A 144 10.33 -27.89 -11.69
C LYS A 144 9.09 -28.12 -10.82
N GLN A 145 9.25 -28.80 -9.69
CA GLN A 145 8.17 -29.08 -8.74
C GLN A 145 7.76 -27.79 -7.99
N THR A 146 8.74 -26.97 -7.64
CA THR A 146 8.59 -25.65 -7.02
C THR A 146 7.83 -24.72 -7.97
N ILE A 147 8.19 -24.67 -9.26
CA ILE A 147 7.45 -23.91 -10.28
C ILE A 147 5.98 -24.36 -10.36
N SER A 148 5.72 -25.67 -10.38
CA SER A 148 4.35 -26.18 -10.43
C SER A 148 3.54 -25.79 -9.21
N ASN A 149 4.16 -25.68 -8.04
CA ASN A 149 3.49 -25.28 -6.80
C ASN A 149 3.21 -23.77 -6.75
N HIS A 150 4.07 -22.93 -7.31
CA HIS A 150 3.81 -21.49 -7.47
C HIS A 150 2.58 -21.20 -8.36
N LEU A 151 2.29 -22.10 -9.30
CA LEU A 151 1.12 -21.98 -10.19
C LEU A 151 -0.18 -22.51 -9.56
N LYS A 152 -0.10 -23.12 -8.37
CA LYS A 152 -1.28 -23.69 -7.71
C LYS A 152 -2.17 -22.57 -7.17
N ALA A 153 -3.46 -22.60 -7.52
CA ALA A 153 -4.41 -21.59 -7.09
C ALA A 153 -4.48 -21.45 -5.57
N HIS A 154 -4.37 -20.23 -5.08
CA HIS A 154 -4.56 -19.89 -3.68
C HIS A 154 -6.04 -19.70 -3.34
N LEU A 155 -6.38 -20.04 -2.10
CA LEU A 155 -7.72 -19.79 -1.57
C LEU A 155 -7.77 -18.35 -1.02
N LEU A 156 -8.49 -17.47 -1.72
CA LEU A 156 -8.62 -16.05 -1.40
C LEU A 156 -10.01 -15.74 -0.84
N ARG A 157 -10.19 -14.54 -0.26
CA ARG A 157 -11.49 -14.03 0.22
C ARG A 157 -12.20 -14.92 1.24
N THR A 158 -11.42 -15.64 2.05
CA THR A 158 -11.96 -16.45 3.13
C THR A 158 -11.00 -16.42 4.32
N HIS A 159 -11.55 -16.72 5.49
CA HIS A 159 -10.78 -16.92 6.71
C HIS A 159 -10.24 -18.35 6.83
N ASP A 160 -10.58 -19.24 5.90
CA ASP A 160 -10.11 -20.62 5.86
C ASP A 160 -8.63 -20.73 5.52
N PHE A 161 -8.01 -21.82 5.97
CA PHE A 161 -6.60 -22.10 5.69
C PHE A 161 -6.39 -22.53 4.24
N CYS A 162 -5.48 -21.84 3.55
CA CYS A 162 -5.03 -22.20 2.23
C CYS A 162 -4.03 -23.38 2.31
N TRP A 163 -3.81 -24.07 1.19
CA TRP A 163 -2.81 -25.15 1.12
C TRP A 163 -1.40 -24.66 1.48
N CYS A 164 -1.07 -23.40 1.22
CA CYS A 164 0.23 -22.81 1.59
C CYS A 164 0.40 -22.65 3.11
N ASP A 165 -0.71 -22.59 3.87
CA ASP A 165 -0.65 -22.57 5.34
C ASP A 165 -0.31 -23.96 5.89
N LYS A 166 -0.82 -25.00 5.23
CA LYS A 166 -0.49 -26.40 5.55
C LYS A 166 0.97 -26.71 5.23
N ASP A 167 1.47 -26.23 4.09
CA ASP A 167 2.90 -26.33 3.72
C ASP A 167 3.80 -25.66 4.77
N LEU A 168 3.46 -24.44 5.19
CA LEU A 168 4.19 -23.75 6.26
C LEU A 168 4.16 -24.53 7.58
N ALA A 169 2.98 -25.03 7.98
CA ALA A 169 2.84 -25.82 9.21
C ALA A 169 3.71 -27.08 9.19
N GLN A 170 3.73 -27.80 8.05
CA GLN A 170 4.58 -28.97 7.86
C GLN A 170 6.07 -28.61 7.98
N ARG A 171 6.52 -27.53 7.33
CA ARG A 171 7.92 -27.08 7.41
C ARG A 171 8.34 -26.70 8.83
N ILE A 172 7.43 -26.13 9.61
CA ILE A 172 7.68 -25.81 11.03
C ILE A 172 7.81 -27.11 11.83
N GLU A 173 6.95 -28.10 11.58
CA GLU A 173 7.00 -29.42 12.23
C GLU A 173 8.29 -30.18 11.88
N ASP A 174 8.74 -30.08 10.63
CA ASP A 174 9.99 -30.65 10.14
C ASP A 174 11.24 -29.89 10.64
N GLY A 175 11.05 -28.79 11.39
CA GLY A 175 12.13 -27.99 11.96
C GLY A 175 12.89 -27.12 10.95
N GLU A 176 12.32 -26.85 9.77
CA GLU A 176 12.94 -25.95 8.81
C GLU A 176 13.01 -24.52 9.38
N LYS A 177 14.20 -23.91 9.32
CA LYS A 177 14.40 -22.51 9.72
C LYS A 177 13.73 -21.58 8.70
N GLN A 178 12.50 -21.16 8.99
CA GLN A 178 11.80 -20.15 8.22
C GLN A 178 12.06 -18.75 8.79
N ARG A 179 12.02 -17.73 7.91
CA ARG A 179 12.26 -16.34 8.29
C ARG A 179 10.95 -15.58 8.46
N ASP A 180 10.95 -14.66 9.43
CA ASP A 180 9.85 -13.73 9.65
C ASP A 180 9.99 -12.50 8.75
N TYR A 181 8.85 -11.97 8.32
CA TYR A 181 8.76 -10.77 7.51
C TYR A 181 7.69 -9.83 8.03
N VAL A 182 7.92 -8.52 7.85
CA VAL A 182 6.88 -7.49 7.80
C VAL A 182 6.50 -7.31 6.33
N VAL A 183 5.20 -7.25 6.04
CA VAL A 183 4.72 -6.89 4.70
C VAL A 183 4.41 -5.40 4.70
N GLU A 184 5.08 -4.66 3.84
CA GLU A 184 4.79 -3.24 3.60
C GLU A 184 4.02 -3.12 2.30
N VAL A 185 2.81 -2.57 2.37
CA VAL A 185 2.05 -2.17 1.18
C VAL A 185 2.14 -0.66 1.07
N HIS A 186 2.97 -0.21 0.14
CA HIS A 186 3.20 1.20 -0.12
C HIS A 186 2.26 1.68 -1.23
N VAL A 187 1.45 2.70 -0.94
CA VAL A 187 0.59 3.38 -1.90
C VAL A 187 1.27 4.67 -2.33
N PHE A 188 1.48 4.84 -3.63
CA PHE A 188 2.17 6.00 -4.15
C PHE A 188 1.30 7.26 -4.09
N PRO A 189 1.89 8.43 -3.79
CA PRO A 189 1.19 9.70 -3.86
C PRO A 189 0.72 10.01 -5.28
N GLN A 190 -0.51 10.49 -5.40
CA GLN A 190 -1.07 11.00 -6.64
C GLN A 190 -1.31 12.49 -6.47
N ARG A 191 -0.43 13.29 -7.07
CA ARG A 191 -0.61 14.73 -7.13
C ARG A 191 -1.42 15.08 -8.37
N PRO A 192 -2.45 15.94 -8.25
CA PRO A 192 -3.08 16.51 -9.42
C PRO A 192 -2.01 17.13 -10.32
N SER A 193 -2.09 16.83 -11.63
CA SER A 193 -1.12 17.33 -12.60
C SER A 193 -1.84 17.99 -13.77
N PHE A 194 -1.11 18.80 -14.52
CA PHE A 194 -1.60 19.42 -15.75
C PHE A 194 -0.80 18.86 -16.93
N LYS A 195 -1.51 18.48 -17.99
CA LYS A 195 -0.87 18.17 -19.28
C LYS A 195 -1.51 19.03 -20.34
N MET A 196 -0.65 19.69 -21.12
CA MET A 196 -1.06 20.33 -22.37
C MET A 196 -1.07 19.26 -23.45
N ASN A 197 -2.19 19.08 -24.13
CA ASN A 197 -2.23 18.16 -25.26
C ASN A 197 -1.53 18.79 -26.48
N ALA A 198 -1.27 17.98 -27.51
CA ALA A 198 -0.61 18.45 -28.73
C ALA A 198 -1.41 19.54 -29.48
N SER A 199 -2.71 19.67 -29.20
CA SER A 199 -3.60 20.71 -29.73
C SER A 199 -3.62 22.00 -28.91
N GLY A 200 -2.83 22.10 -27.83
CA GLY A 200 -2.73 23.31 -27.00
C GLY A 200 -3.83 23.49 -25.95
N GLU A 201 -4.70 22.50 -25.76
CA GLU A 201 -5.71 22.51 -24.70
C GLU A 201 -5.13 21.98 -23.38
N TYR A 202 -5.56 22.61 -22.29
CA TYR A 202 -5.18 22.22 -20.94
C TYR A 202 -6.11 21.15 -20.40
N LYS A 203 -5.56 19.98 -20.03
CA LYS A 203 -6.30 18.93 -19.32
C LYS A 203 -5.74 18.76 -17.92
N ALA A 204 -6.59 19.00 -16.91
CA ALA A 204 -6.28 18.64 -15.53
C ALA A 204 -6.42 17.14 -15.34
N GLU A 205 -5.38 16.50 -14.83
CA GLU A 205 -5.42 15.14 -14.31
C GLU A 205 -5.70 15.22 -12.81
N LEU A 206 -6.98 15.08 -12.44
CA LEU A 206 -7.42 15.04 -11.05
C LEU A 206 -7.13 13.67 -10.43
N SER A 207 -7.10 13.63 -9.10
CA SER A 207 -6.93 12.38 -8.37
C SER A 207 -8.14 11.47 -8.58
N THR A 208 -7.89 10.19 -8.85
CA THR A 208 -8.96 9.20 -8.97
C THR A 208 -9.51 8.87 -7.58
N VAL A 209 -10.82 8.90 -7.43
CA VAL A 209 -11.50 8.45 -6.22
C VAL A 209 -11.91 6.99 -6.38
N TYR A 210 -11.58 6.18 -5.37
CA TYR A 210 -11.82 4.74 -5.31
C TYR A 210 -12.87 4.41 -4.26
N VAL A 211 -13.78 3.54 -4.63
CA VAL A 211 -14.70 2.88 -3.73
C VAL A 211 -14.15 1.48 -3.44
N ASN A 212 -14.13 1.07 -2.16
CA ASN A 212 -13.63 -0.24 -1.76
C ASN A 212 -14.65 -1.37 -2.05
N GLU A 213 -14.30 -2.60 -1.69
CA GLU A 213 -15.12 -3.80 -1.87
C GLU A 213 -16.45 -3.80 -1.11
N GLU A 214 -16.59 -2.94 -0.10
CA GLU A 214 -17.83 -2.76 0.68
C GLU A 214 -18.71 -1.62 0.14
N ASN A 215 -18.40 -1.09 -1.04
CA ASN A 215 -19.04 0.10 -1.63
C ASN A 215 -18.88 1.38 -0.76
N LYS A 216 -17.76 1.50 -0.04
CA LYS A 216 -17.45 2.67 0.81
C LYS A 216 -16.24 3.42 0.28
N CYS A 217 -16.29 4.74 0.41
CA CYS A 217 -15.18 5.62 0.07
C CYS A 217 -14.54 6.14 1.35
N TYR A 218 -13.32 5.71 1.65
CA TYR A 218 -12.55 6.14 2.80
C TYR A 218 -11.52 7.19 2.39
N PHE A 219 -11.32 8.18 3.24
CA PHE A 219 -10.20 9.14 3.14
C PHE A 219 -9.44 9.15 4.46
N ARG A 220 -8.14 9.38 4.37
CA ARG A 220 -7.27 9.54 5.53
C ARG A 220 -7.42 10.96 6.09
N LYS A 221 -7.77 11.08 7.36
CA LYS A 221 -7.76 12.33 8.16
C LYS A 221 -6.87 12.11 9.38
N SER A 222 -5.67 12.67 9.36
CA SER A 222 -4.64 12.38 10.39
C SER A 222 -4.45 10.86 10.50
N ALA A 223 -4.58 10.25 11.67
CA ALA A 223 -4.46 8.79 11.83
C ALA A 223 -5.76 7.99 11.55
N CYS A 224 -6.88 8.66 11.22
CA CYS A 224 -8.19 8.01 11.11
C CYS A 224 -8.69 7.85 9.67
N CYS A 225 -9.34 6.73 9.38
CA CYS A 225 -10.07 6.52 8.13
C CYS A 225 -11.53 7.00 8.27
N ALA A 226 -11.88 8.09 7.59
CA ALA A 226 -13.23 8.65 7.57
C ALA A 226 -13.97 8.22 6.30
N VAL A 227 -15.28 7.90 6.42
CA VAL A 227 -16.14 7.62 5.26
C VAL A 227 -16.64 8.93 4.70
N TYR A 228 -16.52 9.13 3.39
CA TYR A 228 -17.00 10.33 2.70
C TYR A 228 -18.27 10.00 1.92
N SER A 229 -19.23 10.92 1.98
CA SER A 229 -20.41 10.92 1.13
C SER A 229 -20.08 11.44 -0.27
N THR A 230 -21.02 11.28 -1.21
CA THR A 230 -20.90 11.85 -2.55
C THR A 230 -20.76 13.37 -2.52
N ASP A 231 -21.45 14.05 -1.61
CA ASP A 231 -21.36 15.50 -1.46
C ASP A 231 -19.97 15.94 -0.99
N ASP A 232 -19.40 15.22 0.00
CA ASP A 232 -18.02 15.48 0.47
C ASP A 232 -17.00 15.28 -0.66
N ILE A 233 -17.20 14.27 -1.51
CA ILE A 233 -16.33 13.99 -2.66
C ILE A 233 -16.44 15.11 -3.70
N ILE A 234 -17.66 15.61 -3.96
CA ILE A 234 -17.89 16.73 -4.88
C ILE A 234 -17.20 17.99 -4.38
N GLU A 235 -17.33 18.31 -3.09
CA GLU A 235 -16.66 19.47 -2.48
C GLU A 235 -15.13 19.34 -2.54
N LEU A 236 -14.60 18.17 -2.22
CA LEU A 236 -13.16 17.90 -2.32
C LEU A 236 -12.65 18.02 -3.76
N THR A 237 -13.42 17.54 -4.73
CA THR A 237 -13.08 17.66 -6.16
C THR A 237 -13.09 19.12 -6.61
N LYS A 238 -14.08 19.91 -6.18
CA LYS A 238 -14.11 21.36 -6.45
C LYS A 238 -12.86 22.05 -5.89
N HIS A 239 -12.47 21.70 -4.67
CA HIS A 239 -11.26 22.25 -4.05
C HIS A 239 -10.00 21.90 -4.86
N GLN A 240 -9.83 20.64 -5.25
CA GLN A 240 -8.69 20.21 -6.07
C GLN A 240 -8.65 20.93 -7.43
N VAL A 241 -9.80 21.14 -8.07
CA VAL A 241 -9.89 21.90 -9.31
C VAL A 241 -9.43 23.34 -9.08
N CYS A 242 -9.90 24.01 -8.03
CA CYS A 242 -9.44 25.35 -7.69
C CYS A 242 -7.93 25.40 -7.43
N GLU A 243 -7.39 24.47 -6.63
CA GLU A 243 -5.95 24.39 -6.37
C GLU A 243 -5.11 24.24 -7.64
N VAL A 244 -5.59 23.47 -8.62
CA VAL A 244 -4.89 23.26 -9.89
C VAL A 244 -5.00 24.47 -10.82
N TYR A 245 -6.18 25.06 -10.96
CA TYR A 245 -6.42 26.10 -11.97
C TYR A 245 -6.10 27.52 -11.50
N THR A 246 -6.19 27.84 -10.20
CA THR A 246 -5.91 29.19 -9.70
C THR A 246 -4.52 29.70 -10.07
N PRO A 247 -3.41 28.95 -9.85
CA PRO A 247 -2.08 29.42 -10.23
C PRO A 247 -1.92 29.65 -11.73
N ILE A 248 -2.64 28.89 -12.56
CA ILE A 248 -2.60 29.02 -14.02
C ILE A 248 -3.32 30.29 -14.45
N ILE A 249 -4.51 30.54 -13.89
CA ILE A 249 -5.29 31.75 -14.15
C ILE A 249 -4.48 32.99 -13.75
N ASP A 250 -3.82 32.95 -12.59
CA ASP A 250 -2.99 34.06 -12.12
C ASP A 250 -1.77 34.29 -13.02
N ARG A 251 -1.13 33.22 -13.51
CA ARG A 251 -0.03 33.33 -14.48
C ARG A 251 -0.49 33.96 -15.80
N LEU A 252 -1.59 33.46 -16.37
CA LEU A 252 -2.13 33.95 -17.64
C LEU A 252 -2.58 35.41 -17.54
N ARG A 253 -3.19 35.81 -16.42
CA ARG A 253 -3.53 37.21 -16.15
C ARG A 253 -2.28 38.10 -16.16
N GLY A 254 -1.20 37.66 -15.50
CA GLY A 254 0.06 38.40 -15.50
C GLY A 254 0.73 38.49 -16.88
N GLU A 255 0.56 37.49 -17.75
CA GLU A 255 1.05 37.55 -19.14
C GLU A 255 0.25 38.52 -20.00
N ILE A 256 -1.09 38.52 -19.86
CA ILE A 256 -1.97 39.47 -20.55
C ILE A 256 -1.65 40.91 -20.15
N GLU A 257 -1.45 41.17 -18.85
CA GLU A 257 -1.08 42.49 -18.35
C GLU A 257 0.24 43.00 -18.94
N ARG A 258 1.26 42.14 -19.05
CA ARG A 258 2.55 42.52 -19.68
C ARG A 258 2.41 42.84 -21.16
N LEU A 259 1.66 42.00 -21.89
CA LEU A 259 1.44 42.23 -23.33
C LEU A 259 0.66 43.52 -23.58
N ALA A 260 -0.30 43.87 -22.72
CA ALA A 260 -1.01 45.14 -22.81
C ALA A 260 -0.08 46.34 -22.61
N TYR A 261 0.86 46.26 -21.66
CA TYR A 261 1.86 47.32 -21.44
C TYR A 261 2.83 47.50 -22.61
N ASP A 262 3.28 46.42 -23.25
CA ASP A 262 4.18 46.47 -24.41
C ASP A 262 3.49 46.94 -25.71
N SER A 263 2.16 47.06 -25.72
CA SER A 263 1.36 47.47 -26.88
C SER A 263 1.09 48.99 -26.94
N ASP A 264 1.33 49.70 -25.83
CA ASP A 264 1.03 51.13 -25.67
C ASP A 264 2.28 52.03 -25.84
N ASP A 265 3.44 51.47 -26.22
CA ASP A 265 4.69 52.16 -26.65
C ASP A 265 4.91 52.02 -28.17
#